data_AF-A0A931AJX7-F1
#
_entry.id   AF-A0A931AJX7-F1
#
_cell.length_a   1.000
_cell.length_b   1.000
_cell.length_c   1.000
_cell.angle_alpha   90.00
_cell.angle_beta   90.00
_cell.angle_gamma   90.00
#
_symmetry.space_group_name_H-M   'P 1'
#
loop_
_entity.id
_entity.type
_entity.pdbx_description
1 polymer ?
#
loop_
_entity_poly.entity_id
_entity_poly.type
_entity_poly.pdbx_seq_one_letter_code
_entity_poly.pdbx_strand_id
1 'polypeptide(L)'
;MSVGVASLRQVIERWSRDQVLALAPDASSQKAAQGVAAAAKWSLRGTTDGVLFGECKGSGAKPYLACVDLGEPAYRCSCPSRKFPCKHALGLMLMWSADGVPVHEAAPQWVMEWLEGRAERAAKSAAKIETARTRAGSGEPAAPDGESVRHTRVAAGLAELERWLADQVRQGLAGAAGHDWDGLAKRLIDAQAPAVAGVVSRLGRVRAEDGWPGRLLEEYALINLLAVAYRRRAELPGPLARTVLIRAGFPVTREEVLSGPAVRDLWDVLGRRDEEEDRLTARRVWLRGRRTGRAALVLSFAPQGQPLDASLVTGTTIDAELAYYPGAAPLRALVAIRHDRPDGVSAAPPGVAVEEALDEVARALGEDPWTESWPLVLAGVVPGQAALGGLPLHPRARDPWRLIAVSGGRPVTVATEWTPRGVRPLTAWDDDGTAVIL
;
A
#
# COMPACT_ATOMS: atom_id res chain seq x y z
N MET A 1 45.68 -24.78 3.66
CA MET A 1 45.42 -24.29 5.02
C MET A 1 44.03 -23.72 5.04
N SER A 2 43.12 -24.43 5.71
CA SER A 2 41.76 -23.98 5.99
C SER A 2 41.83 -22.87 7.04
N VAL A 3 41.14 -21.76 6.79
CA VAL A 3 40.59 -20.95 7.85
C VAL A 3 39.11 -20.79 7.51
N GLY A 4 38.31 -21.68 8.06
CA GLY A 4 36.88 -21.47 8.20
C GLY A 4 36.56 -20.84 9.56
N VAL A 5 35.29 -20.45 9.64
CA VAL A 5 34.47 -20.23 10.84
C VAL A 5 34.25 -18.76 11.26
N ALA A 6 33.07 -18.30 10.85
CA ALA A 6 32.03 -17.64 11.65
C ALA A 6 32.35 -16.31 12.34
N SER A 7 31.85 -15.23 11.74
CA SER A 7 30.85 -14.35 12.36
C SER A 7 30.34 -13.38 11.30
N LEU A 8 29.48 -13.86 10.39
CA LEU A 8 28.64 -12.96 9.61
C LEU A 8 27.52 -12.50 10.55
N ARG A 9 27.86 -11.55 11.43
CA ARG A 9 26.86 -10.72 12.10
C ARG A 9 25.99 -10.11 11.02
N GLN A 10 24.69 -10.33 11.17
CA GLN A 10 23.58 -9.76 10.42
C GLN A 10 23.92 -8.34 9.93
N VAL A 11 24.39 -8.19 8.68
CA VAL A 11 24.53 -6.87 8.07
C VAL A 11 23.14 -6.53 7.59
N ILE A 12 22.33 -5.95 8.47
CA ILE A 12 21.09 -5.31 8.06
C ILE A 12 21.50 -4.18 7.13
N GLU A 13 21.12 -4.31 5.87
CA GLU A 13 21.30 -3.28 4.86
C GLU A 13 20.67 -1.99 5.40
N ARG A 14 21.51 -0.95 5.52
CA ARG A 14 21.09 0.28 6.17
C ARG A 14 20.08 1.00 5.32
N TRP A 15 18.99 1.45 5.92
CA TRP A 15 18.02 2.25 5.20
C TRP A 15 18.62 3.60 4.85
N SER A 16 18.35 4.04 3.63
CA SER A 16 18.73 5.37 3.17
C SER A 16 18.00 6.45 3.98
N ARG A 17 18.58 7.65 4.01
CA ARG A 17 17.95 8.81 4.65
C ARG A 17 16.53 9.03 4.15
N ASP A 18 16.28 8.80 2.86
CA ASP A 18 14.98 9.02 2.25
C ASP A 18 13.96 7.96 2.65
N GLN A 19 14.37 6.69 2.79
CA GLN A 19 13.53 5.66 3.40
C GLN A 19 13.10 6.06 4.81
N VAL A 20 14.03 6.57 5.63
CA VAL A 20 13.70 7.03 7.00
C VAL A 20 12.75 8.23 6.99
N LEU A 21 13.01 9.25 6.14
CA LEU A 21 12.17 10.46 6.07
C LEU A 21 10.78 10.17 5.51
N ALA A 22 10.65 9.19 4.61
CA ALA A 22 9.36 8.72 4.15
C ALA A 22 8.51 8.24 5.34
N LEU A 23 9.08 7.58 6.35
CA LEU A 23 8.28 7.10 7.49
C LEU A 23 7.64 8.21 8.34
N ALA A 24 8.08 9.46 8.19
CA ALA A 24 7.54 10.57 8.96
C ALA A 24 6.03 10.81 8.66
N PRO A 25 5.20 11.04 9.70
CA PRO A 25 3.78 11.32 9.52
C PRO A 25 3.48 12.62 8.76
N ASP A 26 4.39 13.60 8.81
CA ASP A 26 4.28 14.87 8.11
C ASP A 26 5.65 15.60 8.02
N ALA A 27 5.71 16.66 7.21
CA ALA A 27 6.91 17.47 7.01
C ALA A 27 7.45 18.13 8.29
N SER A 28 6.56 18.46 9.25
CA SER A 28 6.99 19.02 10.54
C SER A 28 7.72 17.98 11.38
N SER A 29 7.23 16.74 11.41
CA SER A 29 7.92 15.60 12.01
C SER A 29 9.27 15.33 11.35
N GLN A 30 9.39 15.44 10.02
CA GLN A 30 10.69 15.30 9.33
C GLN A 30 11.70 16.34 9.81
N LYS A 31 11.31 17.63 9.81
CA LYS A 31 12.18 18.72 10.25
C LYS A 31 12.58 18.57 11.73
N ALA A 32 11.62 18.19 12.57
CA ALA A 32 11.87 17.96 13.99
C ALA A 32 12.80 16.76 14.25
N ALA A 33 12.69 15.69 13.45
CA ALA A 33 13.56 14.52 13.53
C ALA A 33 15.01 14.87 13.20
N GLN A 34 15.22 15.66 12.13
CA GLN A 34 16.55 16.13 11.75
C GLN A 34 17.20 16.97 12.87
N GLY A 35 16.43 17.81 13.55
CA GLY A 35 16.92 18.61 14.68
C GLY A 35 17.34 17.80 15.91
N VAL A 36 16.88 16.55 16.05
CA VAL A 36 17.29 15.63 17.13
C VAL A 36 18.27 14.56 16.65
N ALA A 37 18.58 14.47 15.36
CA ALA A 37 19.54 13.54 14.77
C ALA A 37 21.00 14.00 14.97
N ALA A 38 21.36 14.35 16.20
CA ALA A 38 22.69 14.81 16.57
C ALA A 38 23.16 14.11 17.85
N ALA A 39 24.35 13.52 17.82
CA ALA A 39 24.94 12.73 18.91
C ALA A 39 24.81 13.38 20.30
N ALA A 40 25.03 14.70 20.42
CA ALA A 40 24.98 15.44 21.68
C ALA A 40 23.61 15.45 22.37
N LYS A 41 22.53 15.21 21.61
CA LYS A 41 21.15 15.13 22.11
C LYS A 41 20.83 13.79 22.76
N TRP A 42 21.71 12.79 22.66
CA TRP A 42 21.46 11.43 23.13
C TRP A 42 22.45 11.06 24.24
N SER A 43 21.96 10.67 25.41
CA SER A 43 22.80 10.12 26.50
C SER A 43 23.22 8.69 26.21
N LEU A 44 22.33 7.93 25.57
CA LEU A 44 22.58 6.58 25.07
C LEU A 44 22.10 6.50 23.62
N ARG A 45 22.86 5.79 22.79
CA ARG A 45 22.42 5.29 21.49
C ARG A 45 23.14 3.99 21.20
N GLY A 46 22.43 3.04 20.64
CA GLY A 46 23.00 1.74 20.32
C GLY A 46 22.15 0.95 19.35
N THR A 47 22.76 -0.08 18.78
CA THR A 47 22.06 -1.11 18.04
C THR A 47 22.54 -2.50 18.44
N THR A 48 21.60 -3.44 18.54
CA THR A 48 21.86 -4.86 18.79
C THR A 48 20.82 -5.65 18.00
N ASP A 49 21.25 -6.64 17.22
CA ASP A 49 20.39 -7.57 16.45
C ASP A 49 19.23 -6.91 15.70
N GLY A 50 19.52 -5.81 14.99
CA GLY A 50 18.52 -5.08 14.20
C GLY A 50 17.56 -4.21 14.98
N VAL A 51 17.80 -4.04 16.27
CA VAL A 51 17.03 -3.12 17.11
C VAL A 51 17.89 -1.90 17.40
N LEU A 52 17.37 -0.71 17.08
CA LEU A 52 17.95 0.56 17.48
C LEU A 52 17.34 0.98 18.81
N PHE A 53 18.17 1.49 19.71
CA PHE A 53 17.71 2.06 20.96
C PHE A 53 18.48 3.33 21.32
N GLY A 54 17.84 4.21 22.07
CA GLY A 54 18.50 5.40 22.57
C GLY A 54 17.69 6.19 23.58
N GLU A 55 18.39 7.05 24.29
CA GLU A 55 17.88 7.96 25.31
C GLU A 55 18.08 9.40 24.85
N CYS A 56 17.02 10.02 24.33
CA CYS A 56 17.07 11.39 23.84
C CYS A 56 16.79 12.38 24.98
N LYS A 57 17.67 13.35 25.17
CA LYS A 57 17.48 14.46 26.12
C LYS A 57 16.23 15.26 25.73
N GLY A 58 15.28 15.32 26.66
CA GLY A 58 14.02 16.04 26.50
C GLY A 58 13.97 17.33 27.31
N SER A 59 12.79 17.96 27.37
CA SER A 59 12.54 19.13 28.22
C SER A 59 12.30 18.76 29.70
N GLY A 60 12.18 17.48 30.02
CA GLY A 60 11.98 16.97 31.38
C GLY A 60 13.25 16.36 31.98
N ALA A 61 13.17 15.96 33.26
CA ALA A 61 14.30 15.38 34.01
C ALA A 61 14.75 14.00 33.51
N LYS A 62 13.84 13.20 32.94
CA LYS A 62 14.15 11.88 32.39
C LYS A 62 14.26 11.95 30.85
N PRO A 63 15.24 11.29 30.22
CA PRO A 63 15.33 11.21 28.77
C PRO A 63 14.15 10.42 28.19
N TYR A 64 13.82 10.70 26.93
CA TYR A 64 12.86 9.90 26.17
C TYR A 64 13.55 8.64 25.65
N LEU A 65 13.01 7.49 26.02
CA LEU A 65 13.47 6.18 25.58
C LEU A 65 12.85 5.92 24.21
N ALA A 66 13.67 5.83 23.16
CA ALA A 66 13.24 5.54 21.79
C ALA A 66 13.85 4.21 21.35
N CYS A 67 13.01 3.35 20.78
CA CYS A 67 13.41 2.06 20.25
C CYS A 67 12.73 1.79 18.90
N VAL A 68 13.48 1.17 18.00
CA VAL A 68 13.04 0.82 16.65
C VAL A 68 13.50 -0.60 16.34
N ASP A 69 12.57 -1.46 15.99
CA ASP A 69 12.84 -2.78 15.42
C ASP A 69 12.90 -2.61 13.90
N LEU A 70 14.04 -2.94 13.28
CA LEU A 70 14.27 -2.79 11.83
C LEU A 70 13.85 -4.03 11.03
N GLY A 71 13.75 -5.20 11.66
CA GLY A 71 13.34 -6.45 11.01
C GLY A 71 11.85 -6.45 10.74
N GLU A 72 11.08 -6.09 11.76
CA GLU A 72 9.66 -5.76 11.65
C GLU A 72 9.41 -4.29 12.00
N PRO A 73 9.49 -3.37 11.01
CA PRO A 73 9.49 -1.93 11.24
C PRO A 73 8.44 -1.48 12.26
N ALA A 74 8.91 -1.25 13.48
CA ALA A 74 8.08 -0.89 14.60
C ALA A 74 8.78 0.07 15.53
N TYR A 75 7.99 0.93 16.16
CA TYR A 75 8.50 2.14 16.79
C TYR A 75 7.89 2.28 18.17
N ARG A 76 8.74 2.46 19.18
CA ARG A 76 8.32 2.82 20.53
C ARG A 76 9.09 4.04 21.00
N CYS A 77 8.39 5.00 21.59
CA CYS A 77 9.02 6.10 22.29
C CYS A 77 8.20 6.48 23.53
N SER A 78 8.87 6.82 24.63
CA SER A 78 8.21 7.29 25.86
C SER A 78 7.75 8.76 25.80
N CYS A 79 7.93 9.45 24.67
CA CYS A 79 7.50 10.84 24.52
C CYS A 79 5.97 10.97 24.37
N PRO A 80 5.36 12.10 24.79
CA PRO A 80 3.90 12.29 24.76
C PRO A 80 3.32 12.55 23.35
N SER A 81 4.12 12.37 22.29
CA SER A 81 3.66 12.61 20.92
C SER A 81 2.62 11.58 20.52
N ARG A 82 1.58 12.01 19.80
CA ARG A 82 0.60 11.13 19.15
C ARG A 82 0.98 10.79 17.71
N LYS A 83 2.12 11.28 17.22
CA LYS A 83 2.65 11.00 15.87
C LYS A 83 3.66 9.86 15.96
N PHE A 84 3.40 8.78 15.23
CA PHE A 84 4.25 7.59 15.22
C PHE A 84 4.58 7.19 13.77
N PRO A 85 5.87 7.01 13.40
CA PRO A 85 7.07 7.24 14.21
C PRO A 85 7.22 8.70 14.66
N CYS A 86 7.63 8.92 15.93
CA CYS A 86 7.83 10.26 16.45
C CYS A 86 9.21 10.81 16.04
N LYS A 87 9.46 12.10 16.27
CA LYS A 87 10.75 12.73 15.95
C LYS A 87 11.97 12.01 16.56
N HIS A 88 11.84 11.38 17.72
CA HIS A 88 12.96 10.68 18.38
C HIS A 88 13.26 9.35 17.69
N ALA A 89 12.24 8.55 17.37
CA ALA A 89 12.43 7.32 16.60
C ALA A 89 13.02 7.62 15.21
N LEU A 90 12.47 8.62 14.52
CA LEU A 90 13.00 9.08 13.23
C LEU A 90 14.44 9.61 13.36
N GLY A 91 14.73 10.42 14.39
CA GLY A 91 16.08 10.94 14.62
C GLY A 91 17.11 9.86 14.91
N LEU A 92 16.73 8.82 15.66
CA LEU A 92 17.57 7.64 15.91
C LEU A 92 17.88 6.88 14.61
N MET A 93 16.84 6.65 13.78
CA MET A 93 17.02 6.02 12.46
C MET A 93 17.87 6.87 11.52
N LEU A 94 17.72 8.20 11.54
CA LEU A 94 18.55 9.12 10.75
C LEU A 94 20.03 9.05 11.17
N MET A 95 20.30 8.96 12.47
CA MET A 95 21.68 8.74 12.93
C MET A 95 22.20 7.37 12.50
N TRP A 96 21.39 6.32 12.59
CA TRP A 96 21.80 4.97 12.16
C TRP A 96 22.09 4.91 10.66
N SER A 97 21.23 5.53 9.84
CA SER A 97 21.41 5.69 8.39
C SER A 97 22.73 6.40 8.03
N ALA A 98 23.18 7.32 8.90
CA ALA A 98 24.42 8.06 8.76
C ALA A 98 25.59 7.51 9.60
N ASP A 99 25.61 6.20 9.89
CA ASP A 99 26.70 5.54 10.64
C ASP A 99 26.92 6.02 12.09
N GLY A 100 25.99 6.82 12.63
CA GLY A 100 26.13 7.48 13.91
C GLY A 100 25.72 6.66 15.14
N VAL A 101 25.24 5.43 14.97
CA VAL A 101 24.74 4.56 16.07
C VAL A 101 25.69 3.36 16.27
N PRO A 102 26.36 3.26 17.43
CA PRO A 102 27.32 2.18 17.70
C PRO A 102 26.63 0.84 17.97
N VAL A 103 27.30 -0.25 17.64
CA VAL A 103 26.84 -1.61 17.98
C VAL A 103 27.14 -1.92 19.45
N HIS A 104 26.19 -2.52 20.15
CA HIS A 104 26.33 -3.01 21.52
C HIS A 104 26.08 -4.52 21.58
N GLU A 105 26.69 -5.20 22.55
CA GLU A 105 26.52 -6.64 22.76
C GLU A 105 25.13 -7.01 23.29
N ALA A 106 24.51 -6.13 24.09
CA ALA A 106 23.20 -6.37 24.66
C ALA A 106 22.35 -5.10 24.62
N ALA A 107 21.05 -5.27 24.35
CA ALA A 107 20.08 -4.21 24.47
C ALA A 107 19.71 -3.96 25.95
N PRO A 108 19.35 -2.72 26.34
CA PRO A 108 18.82 -2.44 27.67
C PRO A 108 17.57 -3.26 28.01
N GLN A 109 17.33 -3.53 29.30
CA GLN A 109 16.19 -4.32 29.76
C GLN A 109 14.83 -3.83 29.22
N TRP A 110 14.60 -2.52 29.21
CA TRP A 110 13.35 -1.93 28.70
C TRP A 110 13.12 -2.15 27.20
N VAL A 111 14.19 -2.43 26.44
CA VAL A 111 14.11 -2.83 25.03
C VAL A 111 13.71 -4.30 24.93
N MET A 112 14.34 -5.18 25.70
CA MET A 112 14.02 -6.61 25.72
C MET A 112 12.56 -6.87 26.12
N GLU A 113 12.10 -6.24 27.20
CA GLU A 113 10.69 -6.30 27.64
C GLU A 113 9.71 -5.85 26.54
N TRP A 114 10.10 -4.86 25.74
CA TRP A 114 9.27 -4.40 24.62
C TRP A 114 9.22 -5.41 23.48
N LEU A 115 10.34 -6.05 23.14
CA LEU A 115 10.43 -7.07 22.10
C LEU A 115 9.64 -8.33 22.50
N GLU A 116 9.79 -8.80 23.73
CA GLU A 116 9.04 -9.95 24.28
C GLU A 116 7.52 -9.68 24.20
N GLY A 117 7.07 -8.52 24.68
CA GLY A 117 5.67 -8.14 24.60
C GLY A 117 5.15 -7.94 23.17
N ARG A 118 6.02 -7.73 22.17
CA ARG A 118 5.65 -7.74 20.75
C ARG A 118 5.49 -9.17 20.24
N ALA A 119 6.48 -10.03 20.50
CA ALA A 119 6.47 -11.43 20.09
C ALA A 119 5.22 -12.16 20.63
N GLU A 120 4.87 -11.94 21.90
CA GLU A 120 3.64 -12.51 22.49
C GLU A 120 2.36 -12.06 21.77
N ARG A 121 2.28 -10.77 21.41
CA ARG A 121 1.09 -10.23 20.70
C ARG A 121 1.00 -10.77 19.28
N ALA A 122 2.14 -10.89 18.59
CA ALA A 122 2.21 -11.50 17.26
C ALA A 122 1.76 -12.96 17.31
N ALA A 123 2.28 -13.75 18.26
CA ALA A 123 1.91 -15.14 18.46
C ALA A 123 0.40 -15.32 18.77
N LYS A 124 -0.15 -14.49 19.67
CA LYS A 124 -1.59 -14.50 19.98
C LYS A 124 -2.45 -14.15 18.76
N SER A 125 -2.02 -13.18 17.96
CA SER A 125 -2.73 -12.81 16.73
C SER A 125 -2.69 -13.92 15.68
N ALA A 126 -1.52 -14.53 15.46
CA ALA A 126 -1.34 -15.64 14.54
C ALA A 126 -2.21 -16.85 14.95
N ALA A 127 -2.20 -17.22 16.23
CA ALA A 127 -3.04 -18.30 16.75
C ALA A 127 -4.55 -18.05 16.55
N LYS A 128 -4.99 -16.79 16.71
CA LYS A 128 -6.38 -16.39 16.45
C LYS A 128 -6.74 -16.55 14.97
N ILE A 129 -5.86 -16.12 14.06
CA ILE A 129 -6.06 -16.25 12.61
C ILE A 129 -6.15 -17.72 12.22
N GLU A 130 -5.24 -18.55 12.71
CA GLU A 130 -5.22 -19.99 12.40
C GLU A 130 -6.49 -20.70 12.90
N THR A 131 -6.94 -20.37 14.12
CA THR A 131 -8.22 -20.87 14.65
C THR A 131 -9.40 -20.47 13.76
N ALA A 132 -9.42 -19.24 13.25
CA ALA A 132 -10.47 -18.75 12.36
C ALA A 132 -10.46 -19.46 11.00
N ARG A 133 -9.28 -19.73 10.43
CA ARG A 133 -9.12 -20.51 9.18
C ARG A 133 -9.68 -21.92 9.32
N THR A 134 -9.37 -22.62 10.41
CA THR A 134 -9.89 -23.97 10.68
C THR A 134 -11.41 -24.00 10.77
N ARG A 135 -12.03 -23.01 11.43
CA ARG A 135 -13.50 -22.89 11.51
C ARG A 135 -14.15 -22.54 10.17
N ALA A 136 -13.52 -21.68 9.38
CA ALA A 136 -14.03 -21.35 8.04
C ALA A 136 -14.05 -22.58 7.12
N GLY A 137 -13.07 -23.48 7.26
CA GLY A 137 -13.02 -24.75 6.53
C GLY A 137 -14.13 -25.75 6.89
N SER A 138 -14.79 -25.62 8.05
CA SER A 138 -15.87 -26.53 8.48
C SER A 138 -17.27 -26.19 7.97
N GLY A 139 -17.44 -25.11 7.20
CA GLY A 139 -18.61 -24.91 6.35
C GLY A 139 -19.92 -24.48 7.02
N GLU A 140 -19.91 -23.79 8.16
CA GLU A 140 -21.13 -23.22 8.75
C GLU A 140 -21.72 -22.11 7.85
N PRO A 141 -22.94 -22.26 7.30
CA PRO A 141 -23.57 -21.22 6.50
C PRO A 141 -24.17 -20.12 7.39
N ALA A 142 -23.92 -18.86 7.04
CA ALA A 142 -24.61 -17.71 7.64
C ALA A 142 -26.03 -17.55 7.04
N ALA A 143 -26.98 -17.11 7.86
CA ALA A 143 -28.42 -17.07 7.54
C ALA A 143 -28.81 -15.99 6.51
N PRO A 144 -29.86 -16.18 5.67
CA PRO A 144 -30.02 -15.46 4.39
C PRO A 144 -31.02 -14.29 4.38
N ASP A 145 -31.74 -13.99 5.46
CA ASP A 145 -32.97 -13.21 5.31
C ASP A 145 -32.78 -11.70 5.06
N GLY A 146 -31.68 -11.10 5.52
CA GLY A 146 -31.39 -9.66 5.32
C GLY A 146 -30.76 -9.30 3.97
N GLU A 147 -30.18 -10.29 3.28
CA GLU A 147 -29.38 -10.07 2.07
C GLU A 147 -30.25 -9.76 0.84
N SER A 148 -31.44 -10.36 0.78
CA SER A 148 -32.40 -10.24 -0.33
C SER A 148 -32.98 -8.82 -0.50
N VAL A 149 -33.33 -8.14 0.61
CA VAL A 149 -33.89 -6.77 0.59
C VAL A 149 -32.85 -5.78 0.10
N ARG A 150 -31.60 -5.90 0.59
CA ARG A 150 -30.49 -5.07 0.13
C ARG A 150 -30.22 -5.28 -1.36
N HIS A 151 -30.18 -6.52 -1.81
CA HIS A 151 -29.99 -6.82 -3.24
C HIS A 151 -31.05 -6.15 -4.11
N THR A 152 -32.31 -6.16 -3.68
CA THR A 152 -33.43 -5.52 -4.39
C THR A 152 -33.24 -4.00 -4.49
N ARG A 153 -32.87 -3.34 -3.38
CA ARG A 153 -32.62 -1.88 -3.36
C ARG A 153 -31.47 -1.48 -4.27
N VAL A 154 -30.36 -2.21 -4.19
CA VAL A 154 -29.18 -1.95 -5.05
C VAL A 154 -29.53 -2.17 -6.52
N ALA A 155 -30.26 -3.25 -6.84
CA ALA A 155 -30.69 -3.52 -8.22
C ALA A 155 -31.54 -2.39 -8.80
N ALA A 156 -32.50 -1.88 -8.01
CA ALA A 156 -33.35 -0.76 -8.42
C ALA A 156 -32.53 0.53 -8.64
N GLY A 157 -31.62 0.86 -7.72
CA GLY A 157 -30.74 2.03 -7.86
C GLY A 157 -29.82 1.96 -9.08
N LEU A 158 -29.24 0.79 -9.36
CA LEU A 158 -28.40 0.60 -10.55
C LEU A 158 -29.20 0.64 -11.85
N ALA A 159 -30.45 0.17 -11.86
CA ALA A 159 -31.33 0.26 -13.03
C ALA A 159 -31.80 1.70 -13.31
N GLU A 160 -31.95 2.55 -12.28
CA GLU A 160 -32.13 3.99 -12.46
C GLU A 160 -30.87 4.64 -13.03
N LEU A 161 -29.70 4.31 -12.47
CA LEU A 161 -28.42 4.84 -12.92
C LEU A 161 -28.13 4.49 -14.40
N GLU A 162 -28.40 3.25 -14.83
CA GLU A 162 -28.25 2.82 -16.22
C GLU A 162 -29.14 3.62 -17.18
N ARG A 163 -30.42 3.84 -16.83
CA ARG A 163 -31.32 4.70 -17.63
C ARG A 163 -30.80 6.13 -17.70
N TRP A 164 -30.37 6.66 -16.56
CA TRP A 164 -29.81 8.00 -16.46
C TRP A 164 -28.56 8.17 -17.35
N LEU A 165 -27.63 7.21 -17.33
CA LEU A 165 -26.43 7.19 -18.16
C LEU A 165 -26.77 7.11 -19.66
N ALA A 166 -27.71 6.24 -20.03
CA ALA A 166 -28.17 6.11 -21.42
C ALA A 166 -28.78 7.40 -21.97
N ASP A 167 -29.56 8.11 -21.14
CA ASP A 167 -30.11 9.41 -21.49
C ASP A 167 -29.02 10.47 -21.68
N GLN A 168 -27.99 10.48 -20.82
CA GLN A 168 -26.87 11.42 -20.97
C GLN A 168 -26.09 11.20 -22.26
N VAL A 169 -25.80 9.94 -22.60
CA VAL A 169 -25.09 9.62 -23.85
C VAL A 169 -25.94 10.00 -25.06
N ARG A 170 -27.26 9.76 -25.02
CA ARG A 170 -28.20 10.11 -26.10
C ARG A 170 -28.31 11.63 -26.33
N GLN A 171 -28.34 12.41 -25.25
CA GLN A 171 -28.45 13.88 -25.32
C GLN A 171 -27.10 14.55 -25.66
N GLY A 172 -26.00 13.81 -25.50
CA GLY A 172 -24.65 14.30 -25.69
C GLY A 172 -24.06 14.92 -24.43
N LEU A 173 -22.74 14.85 -24.29
CA LEU A 173 -22.04 15.24 -23.05
C LEU A 173 -21.86 16.76 -22.89
N ALA A 174 -22.22 17.57 -23.89
CA ALA A 174 -22.09 19.02 -23.83
C ALA A 174 -22.89 19.65 -22.67
N GLY A 175 -24.02 19.03 -22.29
CA GLY A 175 -24.88 19.44 -21.17
C GLY A 175 -24.37 19.09 -19.77
N ALA A 176 -23.23 18.38 -19.66
CA ALA A 176 -22.72 17.85 -18.39
C ALA A 176 -22.44 18.91 -17.31
N ALA A 177 -22.46 20.20 -17.65
CA ALA A 177 -22.32 21.29 -16.70
C ALA A 177 -23.49 21.45 -15.72
N GLY A 178 -24.70 21.05 -16.10
CA GLY A 178 -25.89 21.17 -15.26
C GLY A 178 -26.20 19.93 -14.44
N HIS A 179 -25.35 18.90 -14.45
CA HIS A 179 -25.68 17.61 -13.83
C HIS A 179 -25.50 17.67 -12.31
N ASP A 180 -26.56 17.30 -11.58
CA ASP A 180 -26.54 17.14 -10.13
C ASP A 180 -25.99 15.76 -9.72
N TRP A 181 -24.67 15.64 -9.76
CA TRP A 181 -23.94 14.44 -9.38
C TRP A 181 -24.11 14.07 -7.91
N ASP A 182 -24.16 15.07 -7.04
CA ASP A 182 -24.31 14.87 -5.61
C ASP A 182 -25.71 14.36 -5.27
N GLY A 183 -26.75 14.88 -5.94
CA GLY A 183 -28.10 14.36 -5.84
C GLY A 183 -28.22 12.91 -6.33
N LEU A 184 -27.57 12.57 -7.44
CA LEU A 184 -27.51 11.19 -7.93
C LEU A 184 -26.78 10.25 -6.95
N ALA A 185 -25.66 10.71 -6.39
CA ALA A 185 -24.92 9.96 -5.38
C ALA A 185 -25.76 9.72 -4.12
N LYS A 186 -26.52 10.72 -3.63
CA LYS A 186 -27.45 10.56 -2.50
C LYS A 186 -28.50 9.47 -2.77
N ARG A 187 -29.11 9.46 -3.96
CA ARG A 187 -30.08 8.40 -4.32
C ARG A 187 -29.44 7.00 -4.33
N LEU A 188 -28.18 6.89 -4.74
CA LEU A 188 -27.44 5.62 -4.67
C LEU A 188 -27.12 5.20 -3.22
N ILE A 189 -26.89 6.14 -2.32
CA ILE A 189 -26.78 5.85 -0.87
C ILE A 189 -28.11 5.32 -0.32
N ASP A 190 -29.23 5.95 -0.68
CA ASP A 190 -30.57 5.50 -0.29
C ASP A 190 -30.88 4.09 -0.86
N ALA A 191 -30.38 3.81 -2.05
CA ALA A 191 -30.43 2.49 -2.69
C ALA A 191 -29.44 1.46 -2.10
N GLN A 192 -28.67 1.82 -1.07
CA GLN A 192 -27.65 0.98 -0.42
C GLN A 192 -26.47 0.56 -1.31
N ALA A 193 -26.10 1.41 -2.28
CA ALA A 193 -24.97 1.26 -3.20
C ALA A 193 -23.85 2.31 -2.96
N PRO A 194 -23.25 2.39 -1.75
CA PRO A 194 -22.37 3.48 -1.36
C PRO A 194 -21.06 3.55 -2.16
N ALA A 195 -20.52 2.41 -2.60
CA ALA A 195 -19.32 2.40 -3.42
C ALA A 195 -19.56 3.06 -4.79
N VAL A 196 -20.73 2.81 -5.40
CA VAL A 196 -21.13 3.42 -6.67
C VAL A 196 -21.43 4.91 -6.49
N ALA A 197 -22.07 5.28 -5.38
CA ALA A 197 -22.25 6.70 -5.02
C ALA A 197 -20.92 7.45 -4.95
N GLY A 198 -19.89 6.83 -4.36
CA GLY A 198 -18.54 7.40 -4.31
C GLY A 198 -17.88 7.55 -5.68
N VAL A 199 -18.15 6.66 -6.64
CA VAL A 199 -17.70 6.81 -8.03
C VAL A 199 -18.42 8.00 -8.68
N VAL A 200 -19.75 8.07 -8.54
CA VAL A 200 -20.58 9.14 -9.13
C VAL A 200 -20.20 10.52 -8.60
N SER A 201 -19.92 10.67 -7.30
CA SER A 201 -19.52 11.97 -6.73
C SER A 201 -18.19 12.48 -7.29
N ARG A 202 -17.32 11.60 -7.79
CA ARG A 202 -16.05 11.98 -8.42
C ARG A 202 -16.20 12.45 -9.87
N LEU A 203 -17.32 12.17 -10.55
CA LEU A 203 -17.54 12.56 -11.94
C LEU A 203 -17.46 14.08 -12.14
N GLY A 204 -17.87 14.87 -11.13
CA GLY A 204 -17.72 16.32 -11.15
C GLY A 204 -16.27 16.78 -11.32
N ARG A 205 -15.29 16.02 -10.80
CA ARG A 205 -13.86 16.34 -10.91
C ARG A 205 -13.30 16.05 -12.30
N VAL A 206 -13.87 15.08 -13.02
CA VAL A 206 -13.43 14.71 -14.38
C VAL A 206 -13.55 15.88 -15.35
N ARG A 207 -14.54 16.76 -15.15
CA ARG A 207 -14.73 17.96 -15.98
C ARG A 207 -13.62 18.99 -15.89
N ALA A 208 -12.82 18.96 -14.82
CA ALA A 208 -11.67 19.84 -14.67
C ALA A 208 -10.41 19.29 -15.38
N GLU A 209 -10.48 18.10 -15.99
CA GLU A 209 -9.36 17.47 -16.68
C GLU A 209 -9.35 17.80 -18.18
N ASP A 210 -8.17 17.77 -18.79
CA ASP A 210 -8.04 17.85 -20.24
C ASP A 210 -8.71 16.64 -20.91
N GLY A 211 -9.37 16.87 -22.06
CA GLY A 211 -10.08 15.79 -22.75
C GLY A 211 -11.27 15.23 -21.96
N TRP A 212 -11.82 15.98 -21.01
CA TRP A 212 -12.91 15.53 -20.14
C TRP A 212 -14.10 14.86 -20.83
N PRO A 213 -14.54 15.17 -22.07
CA PRO A 213 -15.69 14.47 -22.66
C PRO A 213 -15.41 12.99 -22.88
N GLY A 214 -14.22 12.64 -23.39
CA GLY A 214 -13.81 11.25 -23.57
C GLY A 214 -13.68 10.54 -22.22
N ARG A 215 -13.04 11.21 -21.25
CA ARG A 215 -12.88 10.67 -19.89
C ARG A 215 -14.20 10.44 -19.18
N LEU A 216 -15.15 11.37 -19.30
CA LEU A 216 -16.47 11.23 -18.72
C LEU A 216 -17.23 10.05 -19.35
N LEU A 217 -17.08 9.86 -20.67
CA LEU A 217 -17.66 8.72 -21.37
C LEU A 217 -17.06 7.38 -20.90
N GLU A 218 -15.75 7.31 -20.68
CA GLU A 218 -15.08 6.14 -20.10
C GLU A 218 -15.64 5.80 -18.72
N GLU A 219 -15.77 6.79 -17.84
CA GLU A 219 -16.34 6.60 -16.51
C GLU A 219 -17.81 6.12 -16.59
N TYR A 220 -18.61 6.72 -17.49
CA TYR A 220 -19.98 6.25 -17.72
C TYR A 220 -20.01 4.80 -18.20
N ALA A 221 -19.12 4.42 -19.12
CA ALA A 221 -19.04 3.08 -19.65
C ALA A 221 -18.70 2.07 -18.54
N LEU A 222 -17.76 2.39 -17.66
CA LEU A 222 -17.39 1.54 -16.52
C LEU A 222 -18.52 1.42 -15.48
N ILE A 223 -19.23 2.52 -15.18
CA ILE A 223 -20.39 2.49 -14.28
C ILE A 223 -21.53 1.65 -14.90
N ASN A 224 -21.81 1.84 -16.19
CA ASN A 224 -22.80 1.08 -16.92
C ASN A 224 -22.44 -0.42 -16.94
N LEU A 225 -21.17 -0.75 -17.21
CA LEU A 225 -20.69 -2.13 -17.18
C LEU A 225 -20.94 -2.75 -15.79
N LEU A 226 -20.74 -2.00 -14.70
CA LEU A 226 -21.00 -2.49 -13.34
C LEU A 226 -22.49 -2.74 -13.11
N ALA A 227 -23.37 -1.85 -13.58
CA ALA A 227 -24.82 -2.03 -13.49
C ALA A 227 -25.28 -3.29 -14.25
N VAL A 228 -24.78 -3.48 -15.47
CA VAL A 228 -25.06 -4.67 -16.31
C VAL A 228 -24.54 -5.94 -15.64
N ALA A 229 -23.30 -5.92 -15.13
CA ALA A 229 -22.69 -7.06 -14.46
C ALA A 229 -23.44 -7.42 -13.16
N TYR A 230 -23.91 -6.43 -12.40
CA TYR A 230 -24.70 -6.66 -11.19
C TYR A 230 -26.06 -7.30 -11.49
N ARG A 231 -26.74 -6.83 -12.56
CA ARG A 231 -27.98 -7.43 -13.04
C ARG A 231 -27.78 -8.89 -13.44
N ARG A 232 -26.69 -9.20 -14.14
CA ARG A 232 -26.36 -10.55 -14.64
C ARG A 232 -25.46 -11.36 -13.70
N ARG A 233 -25.32 -10.95 -12.43
CA ARG A 233 -24.31 -11.51 -11.50
C ARG A 233 -24.39 -13.02 -11.31
N ALA A 234 -25.58 -13.62 -11.44
CA ALA A 234 -25.79 -15.06 -11.31
C ALA A 234 -25.17 -15.86 -12.47
N GLU A 235 -24.88 -15.22 -13.60
CA GLU A 235 -24.25 -15.81 -14.78
C GLU A 235 -22.72 -15.61 -14.79
N LEU A 236 -22.18 -14.81 -13.87
CA LEU A 236 -20.75 -14.50 -13.82
C LEU A 236 -19.95 -15.60 -13.11
N PRO A 237 -18.68 -15.82 -13.49
CA PRO A 237 -17.77 -16.62 -12.68
C PRO A 237 -17.73 -16.11 -11.23
N GLY A 238 -17.70 -17.02 -10.26
CA GLY A 238 -17.76 -16.68 -8.82
C GLY A 238 -16.84 -15.54 -8.39
N PRO A 239 -15.55 -15.54 -8.77
CA PRO A 239 -14.63 -14.42 -8.47
C PRO A 239 -15.09 -13.07 -9.03
N LEU A 240 -15.61 -13.03 -10.26
CA LEU A 240 -16.11 -11.81 -10.89
C LEU A 240 -17.43 -11.35 -10.26
N ALA A 241 -18.33 -12.28 -9.93
CA ALA A 241 -19.53 -11.96 -9.16
C ALA A 241 -19.17 -11.30 -7.82
N ARG A 242 -18.13 -11.80 -7.13
CA ARG A 242 -17.65 -11.21 -5.88
C ARG A 242 -17.07 -9.81 -6.09
N THR A 243 -16.28 -9.58 -7.14
CA THR A 243 -15.80 -8.25 -7.54
C THR A 243 -16.97 -7.28 -7.73
N VAL A 244 -18.01 -7.69 -8.45
CA VAL A 244 -19.21 -6.88 -8.70
C VAL A 244 -19.94 -6.52 -7.41
N LEU A 245 -20.10 -7.46 -6.47
CA LEU A 245 -20.71 -7.19 -5.17
C LEU A 245 -19.90 -6.17 -4.36
N ILE A 246 -18.58 -6.34 -4.30
CA ILE A 246 -17.70 -5.40 -3.59
C ILE A 246 -17.80 -4.01 -4.19
N ARG A 247 -17.76 -3.89 -5.52
CA ARG A 247 -17.89 -2.60 -6.25
C ARG A 247 -19.29 -1.99 -6.14
N ALA A 248 -20.32 -2.81 -5.93
CA ALA A 248 -21.66 -2.34 -5.59
C ALA A 248 -21.79 -1.88 -4.12
N GLY A 249 -20.78 -2.16 -3.27
CA GLY A 249 -20.71 -1.71 -1.88
C GLY A 249 -21.01 -2.78 -0.84
N PHE A 250 -21.07 -4.07 -1.22
CA PHE A 250 -21.18 -5.17 -0.26
C PHE A 250 -19.85 -5.34 0.48
N PRO A 251 -19.84 -5.21 1.81
CA PRO A 251 -18.59 -5.21 2.57
C PRO A 251 -17.98 -6.62 2.62
N VAL A 252 -16.66 -6.67 2.61
CA VAL A 252 -15.88 -7.85 2.99
C VAL A 252 -15.14 -7.48 4.26
N THR A 253 -15.37 -8.26 5.32
CA THR A 253 -14.80 -7.92 6.63
C THR A 253 -13.32 -8.32 6.70
N ARG A 254 -12.56 -7.63 7.55
CA ARG A 254 -11.16 -8.00 7.82
C ARG A 254 -11.05 -9.45 8.31
N GLU A 255 -11.99 -9.90 9.13
CA GLU A 255 -12.03 -11.26 9.67
C GLU A 255 -12.24 -12.30 8.57
N GLU A 256 -13.19 -12.08 7.66
CA GLU A 256 -13.43 -12.94 6.49
C GLU A 256 -12.18 -13.06 5.61
N VAL A 257 -11.47 -11.95 5.36
CA VAL A 257 -10.23 -12.01 4.57
C VAL A 257 -9.15 -12.82 5.30
N LEU A 258 -8.95 -12.57 6.60
CA LEU A 258 -7.89 -13.24 7.36
C LEU A 258 -8.17 -14.73 7.58
N SER A 259 -9.43 -15.15 7.62
CA SER A 259 -9.81 -16.57 7.68
C SER A 259 -9.73 -17.28 6.33
N GLY A 260 -9.56 -16.56 5.23
CA GLY A 260 -9.35 -17.12 3.91
C GLY A 260 -7.91 -17.63 3.66
N PRO A 261 -7.67 -18.23 2.48
CA PRO A 261 -6.34 -18.67 2.08
C PRO A 261 -5.35 -17.49 2.05
N ALA A 262 -4.12 -17.75 2.49
CA ALA A 262 -3.03 -16.78 2.42
C ALA A 262 -1.86 -17.29 1.60
N VAL A 263 -1.11 -16.35 1.02
CA VAL A 263 0.10 -16.61 0.25
C VAL A 263 1.29 -16.17 1.09
N ARG A 264 2.15 -17.12 1.48
CA ARG A 264 3.44 -16.81 2.08
C ARG A 264 4.46 -16.53 0.97
N ASP A 265 5.14 -15.40 1.07
CA ASP A 265 6.23 -15.03 0.16
C ASP A 265 7.19 -14.06 0.84
N LEU A 266 8.31 -13.77 0.18
CA LEU A 266 9.13 -12.61 0.42
C LEU A 266 8.56 -11.45 -0.39
N TRP A 267 7.95 -10.49 0.29
CA TRP A 267 7.26 -9.36 -0.32
C TRP A 267 8.15 -8.12 -0.35
N ASP A 268 8.53 -7.68 -1.55
CA ASP A 268 9.18 -6.40 -1.75
C ASP A 268 8.17 -5.28 -1.62
N VAL A 269 8.43 -4.31 -0.74
CA VAL A 269 7.62 -3.11 -0.58
C VAL A 269 8.03 -2.10 -1.66
N LEU A 270 7.34 -2.18 -2.78
CA LEU A 270 7.68 -1.46 -4.02
C LEU A 270 7.57 0.05 -3.92
N GLY A 271 6.63 0.53 -3.11
CA GLY A 271 6.28 1.94 -3.07
C GLY A 271 5.01 2.18 -2.30
N ARG A 272 4.73 3.46 -2.05
CA ARG A 272 3.51 3.87 -1.37
C ARG A 272 3.02 5.21 -1.87
N ARG A 273 1.73 5.48 -1.67
CA ARG A 273 1.10 6.75 -2.00
C ARG A 273 0.03 7.08 -0.98
N ASP A 274 0.04 8.31 -0.51
CA ASP A 274 -0.97 8.83 0.41
C ASP A 274 -1.92 9.73 -0.37
N GLU A 275 -3.22 9.54 -0.18
CA GLU A 275 -4.29 10.30 -0.81
C GLU A 275 -5.26 10.80 0.27
N GLU A 276 -5.72 12.04 0.12
CA GLU A 276 -6.79 12.58 0.96
C GLU A 276 -8.14 12.20 0.37
N GLU A 277 -8.95 11.50 1.17
CA GLU A 277 -10.31 11.08 0.87
C GLU A 277 -11.26 11.71 1.92
N ASP A 278 -11.82 12.87 1.58
CA ASP A 278 -12.69 13.69 2.43
C ASP A 278 -12.07 14.02 3.80
N ARG A 279 -12.39 13.26 4.84
CA ARG A 279 -11.89 13.43 6.23
C ARG A 279 -10.87 12.37 6.64
N LEU A 280 -10.50 11.50 5.72
CA LEU A 280 -9.55 10.41 5.92
C LEU A 280 -8.33 10.61 5.02
N THR A 281 -7.19 10.15 5.47
CA THR A 281 -6.02 9.90 4.63
C THR A 281 -5.95 8.40 4.38
N ALA A 282 -5.87 8.02 3.10
CA ALA A 282 -5.67 6.65 2.68
C ALA A 282 -4.22 6.47 2.21
N ARG A 283 -3.54 5.44 2.70
CA ARG A 283 -2.23 5.02 2.23
C ARG A 283 -2.34 3.72 1.45
N ARG A 284 -1.84 3.77 0.23
CA ARG A 284 -1.65 2.63 -0.67
C ARG A 284 -0.20 2.19 -0.55
N VAL A 285 0.04 0.90 -0.30
CA VAL A 285 1.38 0.31 -0.34
C VAL A 285 1.35 -0.87 -1.30
N TRP A 286 2.19 -0.81 -2.33
CA TRP A 286 2.30 -1.90 -3.31
C TRP A 286 3.41 -2.85 -2.93
N LEU A 287 3.14 -4.14 -3.11
CA LEU A 287 4.10 -5.20 -2.85
C LEU A 287 4.18 -6.18 -4.03
N ARG A 288 5.33 -6.84 -4.15
CA ARG A 288 5.55 -7.95 -5.09
C ARG A 288 6.20 -9.13 -4.37
N GLY A 289 5.59 -10.30 -4.50
CA GLY A 289 6.16 -11.54 -4.01
C GLY A 289 7.32 -11.98 -4.91
N ARG A 290 8.51 -12.23 -4.34
CA ARG A 290 9.70 -12.63 -5.10
C ARG A 290 9.61 -14.04 -5.65
N ARG A 291 8.97 -14.96 -4.93
CA ARG A 291 8.88 -16.38 -5.32
C ARG A 291 7.68 -16.63 -6.22
N THR A 292 6.55 -16.02 -5.89
CA THR A 292 5.28 -16.24 -6.59
C THR A 292 5.05 -15.26 -7.73
N GLY A 293 5.78 -14.14 -7.78
CA GLY A 293 5.48 -13.03 -8.69
C GLY A 293 4.14 -12.38 -8.38
N ARG A 294 3.51 -12.63 -7.23
CA ARG A 294 2.17 -12.12 -6.93
C ARG A 294 2.23 -10.63 -6.61
N ALA A 295 1.33 -9.84 -7.20
CA ALA A 295 1.12 -8.44 -6.85
C ALA A 295 0.19 -8.30 -5.64
N ALA A 296 0.48 -7.33 -4.76
CA ALA A 296 -0.37 -6.98 -3.62
C ALA A 296 -0.49 -5.46 -3.44
N LEU A 297 -1.64 -5.05 -2.90
CA LEU A 297 -1.93 -3.70 -2.43
C LEU A 297 -2.44 -3.76 -0.99
N VAL A 298 -1.71 -3.18 -0.05
CA VAL A 298 -2.15 -2.99 1.32
C VAL A 298 -2.67 -1.56 1.47
N LEU A 299 -3.89 -1.43 2.00
CA LEU A 299 -4.53 -0.16 2.29
C LEU A 299 -4.57 0.09 3.79
N SER A 300 -4.16 1.27 4.22
CA SER A 300 -4.40 1.77 5.57
C SER A 300 -5.11 3.12 5.52
N PHE A 301 -5.95 3.37 6.51
CA PHE A 301 -6.76 4.58 6.61
C PHE A 301 -6.55 5.19 7.98
N ALA A 302 -6.42 6.52 8.04
CA ALA A 302 -6.34 7.26 9.28
C ALA A 302 -7.18 8.53 9.16
N PRO A 303 -7.84 8.99 10.26
CA PRO A 303 -8.39 10.34 10.30
C PRO A 303 -7.33 11.39 10.00
N GLN A 304 -7.73 12.52 9.40
CA GLN A 304 -6.79 13.58 9.06
C GLN A 304 -5.93 14.00 10.27
N GLY A 305 -4.61 14.04 10.08
CA GLY A 305 -3.62 14.38 11.11
C GLY A 305 -3.27 13.25 12.08
N GLN A 306 -3.86 12.06 11.96
CA GLN A 306 -3.43 10.86 12.67
C GLN A 306 -2.38 10.07 11.87
N PRO A 307 -1.45 9.36 12.54
CA PRO A 307 -0.44 8.58 11.84
C PRO A 307 -1.05 7.39 11.09
N LEU A 308 -0.56 7.16 9.87
CA LEU A 308 -0.82 5.96 9.08
C LEU A 308 0.12 4.83 9.48
N ASP A 309 -0.23 3.61 9.07
CA ASP A 309 0.65 2.46 9.26
C ASP A 309 2.01 2.69 8.57
N ALA A 310 3.08 2.47 9.32
CA ALA A 310 4.47 2.64 8.91
C ALA A 310 5.26 1.32 9.00
N SER A 311 4.55 0.18 9.07
CA SER A 311 5.13 -1.16 9.15
C SER A 311 5.62 -1.73 7.81
N LEU A 312 5.30 -1.07 6.70
CA LEU A 312 5.72 -1.42 5.34
C LEU A 312 6.61 -0.30 4.79
N VAL A 313 7.93 -0.51 4.89
CA VAL A 313 8.95 0.49 4.53
C VAL A 313 9.32 0.30 3.07
N THR A 314 9.18 1.34 2.25
CA THR A 314 9.50 1.27 0.82
C THR A 314 10.97 0.89 0.59
N GLY A 315 11.22 0.00 -0.36
CA GLY A 315 12.55 -0.50 -0.68
C GLY A 315 13.06 -1.60 0.26
N THR A 316 12.21 -2.13 1.15
CA THR A 316 12.55 -3.29 1.98
C THR A 316 11.77 -4.54 1.55
N THR A 317 12.21 -5.70 2.03
CA THR A 317 11.53 -6.98 1.83
C THR A 317 11.08 -7.55 3.18
N ILE A 318 9.88 -8.14 3.23
CA ILE A 318 9.34 -8.80 4.42
C ILE A 318 8.98 -10.26 4.11
N ASP A 319 9.18 -11.20 5.04
CA ASP A 319 8.58 -12.54 4.97
C ASP A 319 7.20 -12.49 5.64
N ALA A 320 6.15 -12.72 4.87
CA ALA A 320 4.80 -12.64 5.38
C ALA A 320 3.81 -13.50 4.60
N GLU A 321 2.75 -13.91 5.29
CA GLU A 321 1.50 -14.38 4.71
C GLU A 321 0.58 -13.20 4.41
N LEU A 322 0.19 -13.05 3.15
CA LEU A 322 -0.85 -12.10 2.74
C LEU A 322 -2.15 -12.82 2.43
N ALA A 323 -3.25 -12.37 3.03
CA ALA A 323 -4.60 -12.83 2.73
C ALA A 323 -5.30 -11.80 1.83
N TYR A 324 -5.89 -12.26 0.72
CA TYR A 324 -6.42 -11.39 -0.32
C TYR A 324 -7.92 -11.18 -0.17
N TYR A 325 -8.37 -9.96 -0.45
CA TYR A 325 -9.79 -9.71 -0.65
C TYR A 325 -10.25 -10.52 -1.88
N PRO A 326 -11.40 -11.21 -1.81
CA PRO A 326 -11.84 -12.07 -2.89
C PRO A 326 -12.29 -11.23 -4.10
N GLY A 327 -12.06 -11.74 -5.30
CA GLY A 327 -12.38 -11.05 -6.56
C GLY A 327 -11.76 -11.75 -7.77
N ALA A 328 -12.05 -11.27 -8.97
CA ALA A 328 -11.54 -11.82 -10.23
C ALA A 328 -10.03 -11.62 -10.41
N ALA A 329 -9.52 -10.41 -10.13
CA ALA A 329 -8.09 -10.10 -10.08
C ALA A 329 -7.70 -9.61 -8.67
N PRO A 330 -7.55 -10.51 -7.66
CA PRO A 330 -7.26 -10.10 -6.29
C PRO A 330 -5.92 -9.37 -6.18
N LEU A 331 -5.98 -8.07 -5.92
CA LEU A 331 -4.83 -7.22 -5.64
C LEU A 331 -4.81 -6.74 -4.18
N ARG A 332 -5.96 -6.31 -3.65
CA ARG A 332 -6.04 -5.81 -2.26
C ARG A 332 -5.81 -6.97 -1.28
N ALA A 333 -4.91 -6.77 -0.33
CA ALA A 333 -4.53 -7.79 0.64
C ALA A 333 -4.36 -7.21 2.05
N LEU A 334 -4.31 -8.12 3.02
CA LEU A 334 -3.96 -7.87 4.41
C LEU A 334 -2.72 -8.67 4.76
N VAL A 335 -1.80 -8.05 5.50
CA VAL A 335 -0.73 -8.79 6.18
C VAL A 335 -1.36 -9.61 7.31
N ALA A 336 -1.34 -10.94 7.16
CA ALA A 336 -1.94 -11.87 8.10
C ALA A 336 -0.93 -12.25 9.20
N ILE A 337 0.17 -12.89 8.79
CA ILE A 337 1.23 -13.37 9.69
C ILE A 337 2.56 -12.88 9.11
N ARG A 338 3.43 -12.34 9.97
CA ARG A 338 4.81 -12.00 9.61
C ARG A 338 5.74 -13.06 10.20
N HIS A 339 6.83 -13.29 9.49
CA HIS A 339 7.86 -14.26 9.83
C HIS A 339 9.22 -13.57 9.81
N ASP A 340 10.20 -14.19 10.47
CA ASP A 340 11.58 -13.72 10.40
C ASP A 340 12.08 -13.80 8.95
N ARG A 341 12.62 -12.68 8.46
CA ARG A 341 13.17 -12.61 7.11
C ARG A 341 14.43 -13.47 7.01
N PRO A 342 14.60 -14.29 5.96
CA PRO A 342 15.84 -15.02 5.73
C PRO A 342 17.00 -14.07 5.37
N ASP A 343 18.21 -14.46 5.75
CA ASP A 343 19.43 -13.74 5.41
C ASP A 343 19.72 -13.77 3.88
N GLY A 344 20.46 -12.78 3.38
CA GLY A 344 21.00 -12.79 2.02
C GLY A 344 19.99 -12.52 0.89
N VAL A 345 18.83 -11.94 1.21
CA VAL A 345 17.85 -11.52 0.19
C VAL A 345 18.40 -10.32 -0.59
N SER A 346 18.54 -10.47 -1.92
CA SER A 346 18.99 -9.42 -2.86
C SER A 346 18.31 -8.08 -2.58
N ALA A 347 19.04 -6.97 -2.67
CA ALA A 347 18.48 -5.63 -2.41
C ALA A 347 17.43 -5.24 -3.46
N ALA A 348 17.71 -5.46 -4.75
CA ALA A 348 16.76 -5.18 -5.84
C ALA A 348 15.74 -6.31 -6.04
N PRO A 349 14.45 -5.99 -6.27
CA PRO A 349 13.42 -6.95 -6.65
C PRO A 349 13.70 -7.48 -8.06
N PRO A 350 13.34 -8.75 -8.36
CA PRO A 350 13.33 -9.24 -9.73
C PRO A 350 12.28 -8.47 -10.54
N GLY A 351 12.71 -7.83 -11.63
CA GLY A 351 11.84 -7.17 -12.58
C GLY A 351 11.66 -7.98 -13.86
N VAL A 352 10.70 -7.55 -14.67
CA VAL A 352 10.36 -8.15 -15.97
C VAL A 352 10.54 -7.14 -17.10
N ALA A 353 10.57 -7.63 -18.34
CA ALA A 353 10.55 -6.77 -19.52
C ALA A 353 9.20 -6.02 -19.63
N VAL A 354 9.18 -4.94 -20.41
CA VAL A 354 7.98 -4.09 -20.57
C VAL A 354 6.82 -4.87 -21.19
N GLU A 355 7.12 -5.74 -22.14
CA GLU A 355 6.12 -6.57 -22.84
C GLU A 355 5.44 -7.53 -21.87
N GLU A 356 6.22 -8.25 -21.05
CA GLU A 356 5.70 -9.17 -20.04
C GLU A 356 4.88 -8.43 -18.96
N ALA A 357 5.32 -7.22 -18.59
CA ALA A 357 4.59 -6.36 -17.67
C ALA A 357 3.22 -5.93 -18.25
N LEU A 358 3.16 -5.63 -19.55
CA LEU A 358 1.91 -5.30 -20.25
C LEU A 358 0.99 -6.51 -20.39
N ASP A 359 1.53 -7.71 -20.62
CA ASP A 359 0.76 -8.96 -20.62
C ASP A 359 0.12 -9.23 -19.25
N GLU A 360 0.84 -8.89 -18.17
CA GLU A 360 0.30 -8.97 -16.81
C GLU A 360 -0.87 -8.00 -16.60
N VAL A 361 -0.71 -6.74 -17.00
CA VAL A 361 -1.79 -5.75 -16.93
C VAL A 361 -2.99 -6.16 -17.77
N ALA A 362 -2.76 -6.65 -19.00
CA ALA A 362 -3.83 -7.09 -19.89
C ALA A 362 -4.64 -8.25 -19.28
N ARG A 363 -3.98 -9.20 -18.63
CA ARG A 363 -4.65 -10.28 -17.90
C ARG A 363 -5.48 -9.75 -16.73
N ALA A 364 -4.91 -8.85 -15.92
CA ALA A 364 -5.62 -8.25 -14.79
C ALA A 364 -6.86 -7.46 -15.24
N LEU A 365 -6.76 -6.71 -16.33
CA LEU A 365 -7.90 -5.98 -16.93
C LEU A 365 -8.93 -6.93 -17.55
N GLY A 366 -8.50 -8.04 -18.15
CA GLY A 366 -9.38 -9.07 -18.67
C GLY A 366 -10.20 -9.77 -17.59
N GLU A 367 -9.61 -9.95 -16.40
CA GLU A 367 -10.26 -10.54 -15.22
C GLU A 367 -11.14 -9.52 -14.47
N ASP A 368 -10.62 -8.31 -14.20
CA ASP A 368 -11.35 -7.20 -13.57
C ASP A 368 -11.20 -5.92 -14.43
N PRO A 369 -12.20 -5.59 -15.26
CA PRO A 369 -12.15 -4.44 -16.18
C PRO A 369 -12.19 -3.09 -15.47
N TRP A 370 -12.46 -3.06 -14.16
CA TRP A 370 -12.46 -1.85 -13.35
C TRP A 370 -11.15 -1.67 -12.58
N THR A 371 -10.08 -2.38 -12.95
CA THR A 371 -8.75 -2.20 -12.37
C THR A 371 -8.19 -0.82 -12.74
N GLU A 372 -8.13 0.09 -11.77
CA GLU A 372 -7.67 1.48 -11.97
C GLU A 372 -6.14 1.63 -11.90
N SER A 373 -5.46 0.66 -11.29
CA SER A 373 -4.01 0.68 -11.10
C SER A 373 -3.44 -0.72 -10.89
N TRP A 374 -2.20 -0.94 -11.29
CA TRP A 374 -1.49 -2.21 -11.10
C TRP A 374 0.00 -2.00 -10.83
N PRO A 375 0.61 -2.67 -9.83
CA PRO A 375 2.04 -2.53 -9.59
C PRO A 375 2.87 -3.36 -10.57
N LEU A 376 3.93 -2.77 -11.11
CA LEU A 376 4.89 -3.43 -12.00
C LEU A 376 6.31 -3.23 -11.47
N VAL A 377 7.18 -4.20 -11.74
CA VAL A 377 8.64 -4.07 -11.54
C VAL A 377 9.30 -4.26 -12.90
N LEU A 378 9.74 -3.16 -13.50
CA LEU A 378 10.35 -3.15 -14.82
C LEU A 378 11.87 -3.29 -14.66
N ALA A 379 12.46 -4.28 -15.32
CA ALA A 379 13.91 -4.47 -15.36
C ALA A 379 14.49 -3.90 -16.65
N GLY A 380 15.70 -3.34 -16.57
CA GLY A 380 16.46 -2.92 -17.74
C GLY A 380 15.83 -1.75 -18.51
N VAL A 381 15.07 -0.88 -17.85
CA VAL A 381 14.43 0.28 -18.49
C VAL A 381 15.30 1.52 -18.37
N VAL A 382 15.37 2.30 -19.46
CA VAL A 382 16.03 3.62 -19.46
C VAL A 382 14.95 4.70 -19.31
N PRO A 383 15.01 5.55 -18.29
CA PRO A 383 14.06 6.65 -18.11
C PRO A 383 14.32 7.78 -19.11
N GLY A 384 13.25 8.23 -19.76
CA GLY A 384 13.21 9.48 -20.51
C GLY A 384 12.40 10.55 -19.77
N GLN A 385 12.31 11.75 -20.36
CA GLN A 385 11.56 12.86 -19.75
C GLN A 385 10.03 12.63 -19.74
N ALA A 386 9.50 11.90 -20.72
CA ALA A 386 8.07 11.67 -20.89
C ALA A 386 7.66 10.18 -20.88
N ALA A 387 8.64 9.26 -20.84
CA ALA A 387 8.39 7.83 -20.92
C ALA A 387 9.42 7.03 -20.12
N LEU A 388 9.04 5.82 -19.71
CA LEU A 388 9.90 4.84 -19.05
C LEU A 388 9.80 3.52 -19.81
N GLY A 389 10.89 3.09 -20.46
CA GLY A 389 10.87 1.86 -21.27
C GLY A 389 9.80 1.89 -22.38
N GLY A 390 9.53 3.06 -22.97
CA GLY A 390 8.48 3.23 -23.98
C GLY A 390 7.06 3.42 -23.43
N LEU A 391 6.83 3.20 -22.13
CA LEU A 391 5.53 3.49 -21.49
C LEU A 391 5.43 4.98 -21.16
N PRO A 392 4.32 5.67 -21.50
CA PRO A 392 4.14 7.08 -21.18
C PRO A 392 4.10 7.27 -19.66
N LEU A 393 4.80 8.29 -19.17
CA LEU A 393 4.70 8.69 -17.77
C LEU A 393 3.33 9.29 -17.50
N HIS A 394 2.77 8.96 -16.34
CA HIS A 394 1.54 9.55 -15.90
C HIS A 394 1.68 11.09 -15.80
N PRO A 395 0.70 11.90 -16.20
CA PRO A 395 0.81 13.38 -16.21
C PRO A 395 1.20 14.00 -14.85
N ARG A 396 0.78 13.36 -13.75
CA ARG A 396 1.13 13.77 -12.38
C ARG A 396 2.51 13.29 -11.89
N ALA A 397 3.20 12.43 -12.63
CA ALA A 397 4.56 12.00 -12.28
C ALA A 397 5.58 13.14 -12.40
N ARG A 398 5.22 14.26 -13.06
CA ARG A 398 6.08 15.44 -13.31
C ARG A 398 7.39 15.03 -14.01
N ASP A 399 8.37 15.93 -14.01
CA ASP A 399 9.70 15.67 -14.55
C ASP A 399 10.41 14.61 -13.68
N PRO A 400 10.78 13.44 -14.24
CA PRO A 400 11.38 12.34 -13.48
C PRO A 400 12.88 12.57 -13.23
N TRP A 401 13.29 13.79 -12.88
CA TRP A 401 14.71 14.19 -12.75
C TRP A 401 15.48 13.29 -11.79
N ARG A 402 14.85 12.91 -10.68
CA ARG A 402 15.46 12.01 -9.70
C ARG A 402 15.74 10.63 -10.30
N LEU A 403 14.77 10.06 -11.02
CA LEU A 403 14.93 8.78 -11.71
C LEU A 403 15.99 8.86 -12.81
N ILE A 404 15.99 9.94 -13.60
CA ILE A 404 17.01 10.19 -14.64
C ILE A 404 18.41 10.29 -14.01
N ALA A 405 18.54 10.97 -12.87
CA ALA A 405 19.80 11.12 -12.15
C ALA A 405 20.33 9.77 -11.61
N VAL A 406 19.45 8.92 -11.07
CA VAL A 406 19.81 7.56 -10.63
C VAL A 406 20.27 6.70 -11.80
N SER A 407 19.55 6.77 -12.93
CA SER A 407 19.90 6.00 -14.13
C SER A 407 21.22 6.44 -14.75
N GLY A 408 21.53 7.75 -14.76
CA GLY A 408 22.69 8.27 -15.47
C GLY A 408 22.71 7.93 -16.97
N GLY A 409 21.53 7.63 -17.54
CA GLY A 409 21.37 7.16 -18.92
C GLY A 409 21.54 5.64 -19.11
N ARG A 410 21.73 4.87 -18.04
CA ARG A 410 21.84 3.40 -18.06
C ARG A 410 20.52 2.72 -17.71
N PRO A 411 20.32 1.46 -18.14
CA PRO A 411 19.17 0.66 -17.72
C PRO A 411 19.12 0.47 -16.21
N VAL A 412 17.94 0.63 -15.60
CA VAL A 412 17.72 0.46 -14.16
C VAL A 412 16.47 -0.40 -13.89
N THR A 413 16.38 -0.96 -12.69
CA THR A 413 15.15 -1.60 -12.20
C THR A 413 14.26 -0.55 -11.54
N VAL A 414 12.99 -0.48 -11.96
CA VAL A 414 12.03 0.53 -11.48
C VAL A 414 10.71 -0.14 -11.15
N ALA A 415 10.26 0.05 -9.92
CA ALA A 415 8.89 -0.25 -9.52
C ALA A 415 7.97 0.90 -9.93
N THR A 416 6.82 0.57 -10.51
CA THR A 416 5.86 1.55 -11.01
C THR A 416 4.42 1.18 -10.63
N GLU A 417 3.56 2.20 -10.51
CA GLU A 417 2.11 2.04 -10.57
C GLU A 417 1.68 2.29 -12.01
N TRP A 418 1.27 1.24 -12.72
CA TRP A 418 0.57 1.40 -13.99
C TRP A 418 -0.83 1.95 -13.76
N THR A 419 -1.25 2.87 -14.62
CA THR A 419 -2.64 3.33 -14.72
C THR A 419 -3.01 3.50 -16.20
N PRO A 420 -4.31 3.58 -16.56
CA PRO A 420 -4.72 3.89 -17.93
C PRO A 420 -4.16 5.21 -18.49
N ARG A 421 -3.69 6.13 -17.61
CA ARG A 421 -3.09 7.42 -18.00
C ARG A 421 -1.57 7.39 -18.12
N GLY A 422 -0.93 6.23 -17.94
CA GLY A 422 0.51 6.09 -17.93
C GLY A 422 1.05 5.60 -16.59
N VAL A 423 2.35 5.28 -16.58
CA VAL A 423 3.04 4.71 -15.43
C VAL A 423 3.54 5.81 -14.49
N ARG A 424 3.42 5.57 -13.19
CA ARG A 424 4.05 6.40 -12.15
C ARG A 424 5.22 5.64 -11.55
N PRO A 425 6.46 6.09 -11.73
CA PRO A 425 7.60 5.54 -11.01
C PRO A 425 7.41 5.70 -9.50
N LEU A 426 7.72 4.64 -8.74
CA LEU A 426 7.56 4.61 -7.27
C LEU A 426 8.91 4.52 -6.57
N THR A 427 9.74 3.57 -6.99
CA THR A 427 11.08 3.32 -6.44
C THR A 427 11.98 2.82 -7.56
N ALA A 428 13.21 3.29 -7.59
CA ALA A 428 14.27 2.73 -8.43
C ALA A 428 15.35 2.09 -7.56
N TRP A 429 16.11 1.17 -8.12
CA TRP A 429 17.30 0.61 -7.49
C TRP A 429 18.51 1.01 -8.32
N ASP A 430 19.53 1.56 -7.66
CA ASP A 430 20.79 1.93 -8.31
C ASP A 430 21.70 0.71 -8.56
N ASP A 431 22.88 0.95 -9.14
CA ASP A 431 23.86 -0.09 -9.48
C ASP A 431 24.33 -0.90 -8.25
N ASP A 432 24.26 -0.31 -7.05
CA ASP A 432 24.59 -0.96 -5.77
C ASP A 432 23.39 -1.70 -5.16
N GLY A 433 22.23 -1.64 -5.81
CA GLY A 433 20.98 -2.21 -5.30
C GLY A 433 20.31 -1.37 -4.22
N THR A 434 20.74 -0.12 -4.01
CA THR A 434 20.13 0.77 -3.02
C THR A 434 18.79 1.31 -3.54
N ALA A 435 17.75 1.21 -2.71
CA ALA A 435 16.43 1.72 -3.05
C ALA A 435 16.37 3.26 -2.98
N VAL A 436 15.97 3.89 -4.09
CA VAL A 436 15.73 5.31 -4.25
C VAL A 436 14.24 5.57 -4.45
N ILE A 437 13.59 6.16 -3.43
CA ILE A 437 12.16 6.52 -3.48
C ILE A 437 11.96 7.71 -4.41
N LEU A 438 11.01 7.63 -5.35
CA LEU A 438 10.81 8.61 -6.43
C LEU A 438 9.76 9.68 -6.11
#